data_AF-A0AAN4UUR0-F1
#
_entry.id   AF-A0AAN4UUR0-F1
#
_cell.length_a   1.000
_cell.length_b   1.000
_cell.length_c   1.000
_cell.angle_alpha   90.00
_cell.angle_beta   90.00
_cell.angle_gamma   90.00
#
_symmetry.space_group_name_H-M   'P 1'
#
loop_
_entity.id
_entity.type
_entity.pdbx_description
1 polymer ?
#
loop_
_entity_poly.entity_id
_entity_poly.type
_entity_poly.pdbx_seq_one_letter_code
_entity_poly.pdbx_strand_id
1 'polypeptide(L)'
;MSHKGTNWAIQQRGLKPATKIVLWHLCDRHNPDFGCFPTQARLADDAEMSVSALNEHLAKLEELGLIHRVRAHDPRTHRRQATRYILGFEDGFPQEPVPETGDGFAGTEHEQNADPSPESGHGAISGFCRVPSPDFGQSHLRNPETNLVREPLREPVKEEEDAQARETEFDRFFAELLNALGLSSDGPLPAWWKGWPAREHVRRWRDDLGLTEDNILETATATRREHPAPPDGPKALDRAMERAAQRVAQATAGRPPARSPRRQPNRAAQGPASPDDVAAFYAGLVNSDRFLPANTISNATREAMLARGLVTVERLRMRGVR
;
A
#
# COMPACT_ATOMS: atom_id res chain seq x y z
N MET A 1 4.21 -7.82 3.72
CA MET A 1 4.18 -9.14 3.05
C MET A 1 5.43 -9.96 3.31
N SER A 2 5.35 -10.91 4.25
CA SER A 2 6.22 -12.10 4.25
C SER A 2 5.43 -13.28 3.68
N HIS A 3 5.75 -13.70 2.46
CA HIS A 3 5.07 -14.83 1.79
C HIS A 3 5.16 -16.14 2.57
N LYS A 4 6.24 -16.34 3.36
CA LYS A 4 6.38 -17.49 4.28
C LYS A 4 5.31 -17.47 5.37
N GLY A 5 5.13 -16.31 6.01
CA GLY A 5 4.19 -16.13 7.12
C GLY A 5 2.72 -16.26 6.69
N THR A 6 2.32 -15.58 5.60
CA THR A 6 0.92 -15.63 5.13
C THR A 6 0.53 -17.03 4.66
N ASN A 7 1.44 -17.77 4.01
CA ASN A 7 1.22 -19.18 3.66
C ASN A 7 1.07 -20.08 4.90
N TRP A 8 1.88 -19.87 5.95
CA TRP A 8 1.72 -20.59 7.23
C TRP A 8 0.37 -20.28 7.91
N ALA A 9 -0.10 -19.03 7.88
CA ALA A 9 -1.43 -18.66 8.38
C ALA A 9 -2.55 -19.34 7.57
N ILE A 10 -2.41 -19.44 6.25
CA ILE A 10 -3.33 -20.15 5.36
C ILE A 10 -3.37 -21.65 5.70
N GLN A 11 -2.25 -22.27 6.07
CA GLN A 11 -2.17 -23.68 6.47
C GLN A 11 -2.94 -24.00 7.76
N GLN A 12 -3.06 -23.06 8.71
CA GLN A 12 -3.77 -23.31 9.97
C GLN A 12 -5.25 -23.73 9.77
N ARG A 13 -5.73 -24.64 10.62
CA ARG A 13 -7.09 -25.21 10.61
C ARG A 13 -7.75 -25.02 11.98
N GLY A 14 -9.05 -25.28 12.10
CA GLY A 14 -9.81 -25.13 13.36
C GLY A 14 -10.10 -23.69 13.82
N LEU A 15 -9.45 -22.68 13.26
CA LEU A 15 -9.71 -21.26 13.56
C LEU A 15 -11.06 -20.78 13.03
N LYS A 16 -11.77 -19.96 13.82
CA LYS A 16 -12.90 -19.14 13.36
C LYS A 16 -12.41 -18.16 12.26
N PRO A 17 -13.23 -17.80 11.26
CA PRO A 17 -12.82 -16.93 10.14
C PRO A 17 -12.16 -15.62 10.60
N ALA A 18 -12.81 -14.84 11.47
CA ALA A 18 -12.27 -13.58 11.98
C ALA A 18 -10.94 -13.76 12.76
N THR A 19 -10.80 -14.84 13.54
CA THR A 19 -9.55 -15.18 14.23
C THR A 19 -8.44 -15.54 13.24
N LYS A 20 -8.77 -16.16 12.11
CA LYS A 20 -7.82 -16.47 11.03
C LYS A 20 -7.41 -15.23 10.23
N ILE A 21 -8.32 -14.26 10.03
CA ILE A 21 -8.01 -12.95 9.46
C ILE A 21 -6.99 -12.20 10.34
N VAL A 22 -7.21 -12.12 11.66
CA VAL A 22 -6.25 -11.51 12.60
C VAL A 22 -4.86 -12.16 12.51
N LEU A 23 -4.79 -13.50 12.43
CA LEU A 23 -3.52 -14.20 12.26
C LEU A 23 -2.86 -13.86 10.91
N TRP A 24 -3.63 -13.76 9.83
CA TRP A 24 -3.12 -13.43 8.50
C TRP A 24 -2.52 -12.00 8.46
N HIS A 25 -3.19 -10.99 9.02
CA HIS A 25 -2.64 -9.62 9.09
C HIS A 25 -1.40 -9.49 9.99
N LEU A 26 -1.30 -10.31 11.04
CA LEU A 26 -0.08 -10.43 11.84
C LEU A 26 1.08 -11.02 11.01
N CYS A 27 0.79 -12.04 10.19
CA CYS A 27 1.77 -12.72 9.35
C CYS A 27 2.22 -11.89 8.15
N ASP A 28 1.33 -11.12 7.53
CA ASP A 28 1.69 -10.19 6.45
C ASP A 28 2.71 -9.14 6.93
N ARG A 29 2.51 -8.64 8.16
CA ARG A 29 3.33 -7.60 8.78
C ARG A 29 4.61 -8.08 9.44
N HIS A 30 4.78 -9.38 9.63
CA HIS A 30 6.03 -9.92 10.14
C HIS A 30 7.17 -9.64 9.16
N ASN A 31 8.24 -9.02 9.65
CA ASN A 31 9.51 -8.86 8.96
C ASN A 31 10.55 -9.79 9.62
N PRO A 32 11.32 -10.60 8.88
CA PRO A 32 12.25 -11.57 9.45
C PRO A 32 13.39 -10.93 10.26
N ASP A 33 13.87 -9.75 9.87
CA ASP A 33 15.02 -9.10 10.49
C ASP A 33 14.67 -8.38 11.80
N PHE A 34 13.42 -7.92 11.92
CA PHE A 34 12.97 -7.08 13.04
C PHE A 34 11.90 -7.75 13.92
N GLY A 35 10.99 -8.56 13.34
CA GLY A 35 9.80 -9.13 13.98
C GLY A 35 8.49 -8.45 13.55
N CYS A 36 7.42 -8.63 14.33
CA CYS A 36 6.10 -8.05 14.08
C CYS A 36 5.66 -7.11 15.23
N PHE A 37 5.37 -5.84 14.92
CA PHE A 37 5.02 -4.80 15.93
C PHE A 37 3.82 -3.88 15.57
N PRO A 38 2.70 -4.38 15.01
CA PRO A 38 1.54 -3.53 14.74
C PRO A 38 0.93 -2.95 16.03
N THR A 39 0.50 -1.70 15.97
CA THR A 39 -0.36 -1.13 17.02
C THR A 39 -1.73 -1.80 16.97
N GLN A 40 -2.36 -2.03 18.13
CA GLN A 40 -3.69 -2.68 18.17
C GLN A 40 -4.76 -1.90 17.41
N ALA A 41 -4.71 -0.56 17.45
CA ALA A 41 -5.63 0.27 16.67
C ALA A 41 -5.51 0.03 15.16
N ARG A 42 -4.28 -0.12 14.63
CA ARG A 42 -4.07 -0.45 13.23
C ARG A 42 -4.51 -1.88 12.91
N LEU A 43 -4.07 -2.86 13.71
CA LEU A 43 -4.44 -4.27 13.49
C LEU A 43 -5.96 -4.53 13.57
N ALA A 44 -6.69 -3.70 14.32
CA ALA A 44 -8.16 -3.74 14.40
C ALA A 44 -8.81 -3.16 13.13
N ASP A 45 -8.27 -2.05 12.63
CA ASP A 45 -8.66 -1.38 11.38
C ASP A 45 -8.49 -2.30 10.17
N ASP A 46 -7.31 -2.94 10.00
CA ASP A 46 -7.07 -3.87 8.89
C ASP A 46 -7.93 -5.13 8.93
N ALA A 47 -8.28 -5.60 10.15
CA ALA A 47 -9.11 -6.78 10.36
C ALA A 47 -10.61 -6.44 10.47
N GLU A 48 -10.99 -5.20 10.14
CA GLU A 48 -12.37 -4.67 10.10
C GLU A 48 -13.18 -4.95 11.39
N MET A 49 -12.54 -4.80 12.56
CA MET A 49 -13.13 -5.15 13.85
C MET A 49 -12.82 -4.16 14.99
N SER A 50 -13.58 -4.24 16.08
CA SER A 50 -13.30 -3.43 17.27
C SER A 50 -12.04 -3.90 17.99
N VAL A 51 -11.36 -2.99 18.69
CA VAL A 51 -10.17 -3.32 19.50
C VAL A 51 -10.51 -4.34 20.61
N SER A 52 -11.75 -4.40 21.08
CA SER A 52 -12.23 -5.44 22.00
C SER A 52 -12.25 -6.82 21.35
N ALA A 53 -12.93 -6.95 20.19
CA ALA A 53 -13.01 -8.21 19.44
C ALA A 53 -11.62 -8.68 18.97
N LEU A 54 -10.74 -7.74 18.56
CA LEU A 54 -9.34 -8.04 18.28
C LEU A 54 -8.65 -8.66 19.51
N ASN A 55 -8.83 -8.12 20.72
CA ASN A 55 -8.19 -8.65 21.92
C ASN A 55 -8.71 -10.05 22.31
N GLU A 56 -9.98 -10.36 22.08
CA GLU A 56 -10.52 -11.72 22.21
C GLU A 56 -9.87 -12.70 21.21
N HIS A 57 -9.72 -12.29 19.94
CA HIS A 57 -9.07 -13.11 18.92
C HIS A 57 -7.56 -13.27 19.15
N LEU A 58 -6.88 -12.23 19.61
CA LEU A 58 -5.47 -12.31 20.04
C LEU A 58 -5.31 -13.27 21.22
N ALA A 59 -6.20 -13.22 22.22
CA ALA A 59 -6.17 -14.17 23.33
C ALA A 59 -6.38 -15.62 22.84
N LYS A 60 -7.30 -15.85 21.91
CA LYS A 60 -7.50 -17.20 21.34
C LYS A 60 -6.33 -17.69 20.48
N LEU A 61 -5.56 -16.79 19.86
CA LEU A 61 -4.34 -17.15 19.13
C LEU A 61 -3.16 -17.44 20.08
N GLU A 62 -3.12 -16.83 21.26
CA GLU A 62 -2.17 -17.19 22.33
C GLU A 62 -2.53 -18.55 22.96
N GLU A 63 -3.80 -18.78 23.29
CA GLU A 63 -4.33 -20.05 23.82
C GLU A 63 -4.10 -21.25 22.89
N LEU A 64 -3.92 -21.00 21.59
CA LEU A 64 -3.62 -22.02 20.57
C LEU A 64 -2.13 -22.13 20.24
N GLY A 65 -1.24 -21.44 20.95
CA GLY A 65 0.20 -21.47 20.71
C GLY A 65 0.62 -20.91 19.34
N LEU A 66 -0.21 -20.09 18.69
CA LEU A 66 0.05 -19.54 17.35
C LEU A 66 0.75 -18.17 17.39
N ILE A 67 0.57 -17.41 18.47
CA ILE A 67 1.25 -16.14 18.71
C ILE A 67 1.67 -15.99 20.18
N HIS A 68 2.62 -15.12 20.48
CA HIS A 68 2.99 -14.72 21.83
C HIS A 68 3.26 -13.20 21.90
N ARG A 69 2.59 -12.46 22.79
CA ARG A 69 2.69 -10.98 22.89
C ARG A 69 3.69 -10.51 23.95
N VAL A 70 4.92 -10.20 23.54
CA VAL A 70 5.91 -9.55 24.43
C VAL A 70 5.60 -8.04 24.55
N ARG A 71 5.30 -7.59 25.77
CA ARG A 71 5.02 -6.19 26.09
C ARG A 71 6.26 -5.54 26.73
N ALA A 72 6.98 -4.73 25.98
CA ALA A 72 8.18 -4.06 26.46
C ALA A 72 7.91 -2.65 27.02
N HIS A 73 8.83 -2.16 27.85
CA HIS A 73 8.77 -0.87 28.54
C HIS A 73 10.16 -0.25 28.56
N ASP A 74 10.26 1.05 28.24
CA ASP A 74 11.54 1.77 28.31
C ASP A 74 11.95 1.93 29.79
N PRO A 75 13.07 1.34 30.23
CA PRO A 75 13.48 1.37 31.63
C PRO A 75 13.94 2.77 32.09
N ARG A 76 14.25 3.68 31.16
CA ARG A 76 14.75 5.03 31.43
C ARG A 76 13.69 6.12 31.28
N THR A 77 12.73 5.96 30.34
CA THR A 77 11.65 6.94 30.13
C THR A 77 10.28 6.51 30.67
N HIS A 78 10.17 5.26 31.15
CA HIS A 78 8.92 4.65 31.62
C HIS A 78 7.75 4.81 30.64
N ARG A 79 8.06 4.67 29.35
CA ARG A 79 7.08 4.63 28.25
C ARG A 79 6.87 3.19 27.81
N ARG A 80 5.62 2.82 27.56
CA ARG A 80 5.26 1.53 26.93
C ARG A 80 5.82 1.53 25.51
N GLN A 81 6.59 0.51 25.16
CA GLN A 81 7.10 0.33 23.80
C GLN A 81 6.05 -0.41 22.95
N ALA A 82 6.31 -0.55 21.65
CA ALA A 82 5.44 -1.34 20.78
C ALA A 82 5.44 -2.81 21.21
N THR A 83 4.25 -3.42 21.31
CA THR A 83 4.10 -4.86 21.57
C THR A 83 4.74 -5.66 20.44
N ARG A 84 5.69 -6.55 20.74
CA ARG A 84 6.15 -7.56 19.78
C ARG A 84 5.17 -8.71 19.79
N TYR A 85 4.77 -9.13 18.60
CA TYR A 85 4.07 -10.39 18.35
C TYR A 85 5.11 -11.35 17.79
N ILE A 86 5.44 -12.39 18.56
CA ILE A 86 6.22 -13.54 18.06
C ILE A 86 5.20 -14.51 17.46
N LEU A 87 5.44 -15.00 16.25
CA LEU A 87 4.55 -15.93 15.55
C LEU A 87 5.07 -17.38 15.67
N GLY A 88 4.17 -18.37 15.66
CA GLY A 88 4.49 -19.80 15.83
C GLY A 88 5.36 -20.45 14.75
N PHE A 89 5.95 -19.66 13.84
CA PHE A 89 6.98 -20.09 12.88
C PHE A 89 8.33 -19.37 13.06
N GLU A 90 8.44 -18.45 14.03
CA GLU A 90 9.69 -17.77 14.39
C GLU A 90 10.58 -18.70 15.22
N ASP A 91 11.87 -18.75 14.88
CA ASP A 91 12.86 -19.50 15.66
C ASP A 91 12.96 -18.91 17.07
N GLY A 92 12.80 -19.76 18.09
CA GLY A 92 12.69 -19.33 19.48
C GLY A 92 11.28 -18.92 19.95
N PHE A 93 10.22 -19.29 19.21
CA PHE A 93 8.85 -19.19 19.72
C PHE A 93 8.71 -19.94 21.07
N PRO A 94 8.14 -19.33 22.13
CA PRO A 94 7.97 -19.99 23.42
C PRO A 94 6.97 -21.16 23.31
N GLN A 95 7.49 -22.39 23.42
CA GLN A 95 6.64 -23.54 23.72
C GLN A 95 6.23 -23.46 25.19
N GLU A 96 4.96 -23.76 25.50
CA GLU A 96 4.60 -24.07 26.89
C GLU A 96 5.42 -25.29 27.34
N PRO A 97 5.87 -25.33 28.61
CA PRO A 97 6.54 -26.51 29.13
C PRO A 97 5.58 -27.69 29.03
N VAL A 98 5.98 -28.73 28.30
CA VAL A 98 5.26 -30.02 28.32
C VAL A 98 5.10 -30.45 29.78
N PRO A 99 3.88 -30.83 30.22
CA PRO A 99 3.69 -31.27 31.59
C PRO A 99 4.54 -32.51 31.82
N GLU A 100 5.46 -32.44 32.80
CA GLU A 100 6.32 -33.56 33.16
C GLU A 100 5.42 -34.73 33.58
N THR A 101 5.33 -35.75 32.70
CA THR A 101 4.68 -37.02 33.00
C THR A 101 5.66 -37.84 33.84
N GLY A 102 5.87 -37.37 35.08
CA GLY A 102 6.78 -37.94 36.06
C GLY A 102 6.13 -39.09 36.79
N ASP A 103 5.94 -40.23 36.11
CA ASP A 103 5.56 -41.49 36.74
C ASP A 103 6.70 -41.97 37.66
N GLY A 104 6.65 -41.57 38.94
CA GLY A 104 7.69 -41.82 39.95
C GLY A 104 7.11 -42.35 41.27
N PHE A 105 7.28 -43.63 41.52
CA PHE A 105 6.70 -44.34 42.68
C PHE A 105 7.36 -43.95 44.03
N ALA A 106 6.61 -43.30 44.92
CA ALA A 106 6.61 -43.51 46.39
C ALA A 106 5.51 -42.63 47.06
N GLY A 107 4.78 -43.05 48.11
CA GLY A 107 4.73 -44.38 48.72
C GLY A 107 4.81 -44.43 50.25
N THR A 108 3.95 -43.73 50.99
CA THR A 108 3.48 -44.05 52.38
C THR A 108 2.26 -43.14 52.68
N GLU A 109 1.01 -43.59 52.94
CA GLU A 109 0.41 -44.10 54.21
C GLU A 109 0.81 -43.38 55.51
N HIS A 110 -0.06 -43.10 56.50
CA HIS A 110 -1.50 -43.42 56.74
C HIS A 110 -2.23 -42.11 57.22
N GLU A 111 -3.43 -41.95 57.83
CA GLU A 111 -4.44 -42.79 58.51
C GLU A 111 -5.83 -42.06 58.49
N GLN A 112 -6.87 -42.55 57.81
CA GLN A 112 -8.15 -43.14 58.31
C GLN A 112 -9.22 -42.27 59.06
N ASN A 113 -10.46 -42.79 59.03
CA ASN A 113 -11.73 -42.41 59.69
C ASN A 113 -12.66 -41.44 58.94
N ALA A 114 -13.96 -41.74 58.71
CA ALA A 114 -14.69 -43.02 58.75
C ALA A 114 -16.00 -42.91 57.91
N ASP A 115 -16.51 -44.02 57.39
CA ASP A 115 -17.85 -44.15 56.77
C ASP A 115 -18.71 -45.06 57.71
N PRO A 116 -20.04 -44.85 57.85
CA PRO A 116 -20.95 -45.52 56.92
C PRO A 116 -22.24 -44.72 56.54
N SER A 117 -22.61 -44.82 55.26
CA SER A 117 -24.00 -44.75 54.75
C SER A 117 -24.93 -45.82 55.41
N PRO A 118 -26.29 -45.77 55.34
CA PRO A 118 -27.07 -45.30 54.18
C PRO A 118 -28.50 -44.69 54.42
N GLU A 119 -29.15 -44.40 53.27
CA GLU A 119 -30.59 -44.53 52.96
C GLU A 119 -31.67 -43.59 53.57
N SER A 120 -32.04 -42.56 52.78
CA SER A 120 -33.41 -42.02 52.58
C SER A 120 -33.38 -41.02 51.41
N GLY A 121 -34.35 -40.91 50.50
CA GLY A 121 -35.57 -41.69 50.29
C GLY A 121 -36.55 -41.05 49.29
N HIS A 122 -36.42 -41.35 48.00
CA HIS A 122 -37.34 -41.00 46.87
C HIS A 122 -37.59 -39.51 46.51
N GLY A 123 -37.69 -39.23 45.20
CA GLY A 123 -38.32 -37.97 44.70
C GLY A 123 -37.67 -37.37 43.45
N ALA A 124 -38.12 -37.75 42.25
CA ALA A 124 -37.71 -37.12 40.99
C ALA A 124 -38.94 -36.60 40.22
N ILE A 125 -39.02 -35.28 39.98
CA ILE A 125 -40.04 -34.70 39.08
C ILE A 125 -39.57 -33.45 38.34
N SER A 126 -39.98 -33.37 37.07
CA SER A 126 -39.81 -32.31 36.09
C SER A 126 -40.21 -30.89 36.55
N GLY A 127 -39.51 -29.85 36.05
CA GLY A 127 -39.80 -28.45 36.36
C GLY A 127 -39.33 -27.39 35.34
N PHE A 128 -39.21 -27.71 34.04
CA PHE A 128 -38.84 -26.70 33.02
C PHE A 128 -40.02 -25.77 32.68
N CYS A 129 -39.88 -24.46 32.91
CA CYS A 129 -40.80 -23.44 32.41
C CYS A 129 -40.39 -22.92 31.02
N ARG A 130 -41.35 -22.84 30.09
CA ARG A 130 -41.17 -22.28 28.73
C ARG A 130 -41.60 -20.81 28.67
N VAL A 131 -40.79 -19.96 28.04
CA VAL A 131 -41.20 -18.73 27.33
C VAL A 131 -40.23 -18.50 26.15
N PRO A 132 -40.62 -17.78 25.08
CA PRO A 132 -41.32 -18.36 23.93
C PRO A 132 -40.43 -18.47 22.68
N SER A 133 -40.88 -19.21 21.68
CA SER A 133 -40.25 -19.25 20.35
C SER A 133 -40.37 -17.91 19.61
N PRO A 134 -39.36 -17.48 18.84
CA PRO A 134 -39.56 -16.58 17.72
C PRO A 134 -40.24 -17.34 16.57
N ASP A 135 -41.28 -16.75 15.96
CA ASP A 135 -41.91 -17.30 14.76
C ASP A 135 -41.00 -17.07 13.54
N PHE A 136 -40.37 -18.14 13.05
CA PHE A 136 -39.59 -18.11 11.80
C PHE A 136 -40.43 -18.65 10.64
N GLY A 137 -41.08 -17.74 9.93
CA GLY A 137 -41.78 -18.02 8.68
C GLY A 137 -40.81 -18.44 7.56
N GLN A 138 -40.74 -19.74 7.31
CA GLN A 138 -40.28 -20.40 6.07
C GLN A 138 -38.93 -19.97 5.45
N SER A 139 -37.85 -20.67 5.83
CA SER A 139 -36.80 -21.16 4.89
C SER A 139 -35.94 -22.19 5.63
N HIS A 140 -36.33 -23.47 5.66
CA HIS A 140 -36.02 -24.53 4.69
C HIS A 140 -34.55 -25.04 4.77
N LEU A 141 -34.43 -26.37 4.90
CA LEU A 141 -33.19 -27.18 4.94
C LEU A 141 -32.24 -27.03 6.16
N ARG A 142 -32.41 -27.92 7.14
CA ARG A 142 -31.29 -28.57 7.85
C ARG A 142 -31.22 -30.03 7.35
N ASN A 143 -30.04 -30.48 6.93
CA ASN A 143 -29.65 -31.90 6.87
C ASN A 143 -28.16 -32.00 7.26
N PRO A 144 -27.84 -32.32 8.52
CA PRO A 144 -26.46 -32.31 9.02
C PRO A 144 -25.86 -33.72 9.04
N GLU A 145 -25.80 -34.40 7.89
CA GLU A 145 -25.29 -35.79 7.82
C GLU A 145 -24.12 -36.01 6.85
N THR A 146 -23.22 -36.87 7.32
CA THR A 146 -21.94 -37.27 6.75
C THR A 146 -22.07 -37.94 5.39
N ASN A 147 -21.30 -37.46 4.40
CA ASN A 147 -20.97 -38.24 3.20
C ASN A 147 -19.44 -38.36 3.06
N LEU A 148 -18.93 -39.59 3.17
CA LEU A 148 -17.51 -39.93 3.05
C LEU A 148 -17.08 -40.24 1.59
N VAL A 149 -17.76 -39.65 0.62
CA VAL A 149 -17.34 -39.63 -0.79
C VAL A 149 -17.43 -38.20 -1.29
N ARG A 150 -16.28 -37.60 -1.63
CA ARG A 150 -16.24 -36.32 -2.37
C ARG A 150 -16.28 -36.64 -3.86
N GLU A 151 -17.48 -36.79 -4.41
CA GLU A 151 -17.65 -36.78 -5.86
C GLU A 151 -17.05 -35.47 -6.43
N PRO A 152 -16.36 -35.51 -7.59
CA PRO A 152 -15.63 -34.37 -8.10
C PRO A 152 -16.58 -33.29 -8.62
N LEU A 153 -16.79 -32.26 -7.79
CA LEU A 153 -17.48 -31.01 -8.12
C LEU A 153 -16.86 -30.31 -9.34
N ARG A 154 -17.37 -30.64 -10.52
CA ARG A 154 -17.60 -29.68 -11.59
C ARG A 154 -18.77 -28.80 -11.12
N GLU A 155 -18.71 -27.47 -11.09
CA GLU A 155 -17.71 -26.54 -11.64
C GLU A 155 -17.34 -25.46 -10.60
N PRO A 156 -16.05 -25.18 -10.40
CA PRO A 156 -15.54 -23.81 -10.24
C PRO A 156 -14.75 -23.35 -11.48
N VAL A 157 -14.58 -24.26 -12.44
CA VAL A 157 -13.62 -24.22 -13.55
C VAL A 157 -13.71 -22.93 -14.36
N LYS A 158 -14.91 -22.44 -14.68
CA LYS A 158 -15.10 -21.26 -15.54
C LYS A 158 -14.51 -19.97 -14.95
N GLU A 159 -14.76 -19.66 -13.67
CA GLU A 159 -14.24 -18.43 -13.07
C GLU A 159 -12.71 -18.47 -12.90
N GLU A 160 -12.15 -19.66 -12.66
CA GLU A 160 -10.70 -19.86 -12.55
C GLU A 160 -10.02 -19.85 -13.94
N GLU A 161 -10.62 -20.49 -14.95
CA GLU A 161 -10.18 -20.41 -16.35
C GLU A 161 -10.27 -18.97 -16.88
N ASP A 162 -11.36 -18.25 -16.62
CA ASP A 162 -11.52 -16.84 -17.00
C ASP A 162 -10.48 -15.95 -16.29
N ALA A 163 -10.09 -16.26 -15.05
CA ALA A 163 -9.03 -15.55 -14.33
C ALA A 163 -7.65 -15.85 -14.94
N GLN A 164 -7.32 -17.13 -15.17
CA GLN A 164 -6.07 -17.55 -15.81
C GLN A 164 -5.96 -17.04 -17.26
N ALA A 165 -7.07 -16.94 -17.99
CA ALA A 165 -7.15 -16.31 -19.31
C ALA A 165 -6.81 -14.82 -19.25
N ARG A 166 -7.38 -14.07 -18.30
CA ARG A 166 -7.07 -12.63 -18.09
C ARG A 166 -5.63 -12.39 -17.61
N GLU A 167 -5.05 -13.31 -16.83
CA GLU A 167 -3.63 -13.23 -16.47
C GLU A 167 -2.70 -13.53 -17.65
N THR A 168 -2.99 -14.57 -18.44
CA THR A 168 -2.19 -14.91 -19.64
C THR A 168 -2.35 -13.92 -20.79
N GLU A 169 -3.49 -13.27 -20.92
CA GLU A 169 -3.71 -12.12 -21.81
C GLU A 169 -2.86 -10.92 -21.36
N PHE A 170 -2.93 -10.53 -20.09
CA PHE A 170 -2.10 -9.45 -19.55
C PHE A 170 -0.60 -9.74 -19.67
N ASP A 171 -0.17 -10.99 -19.49
CA ASP A 171 1.23 -11.40 -19.65
C ASP A 171 1.72 -11.28 -21.10
N ARG A 172 0.87 -11.60 -22.08
CA ARG A 172 1.14 -11.34 -23.50
C ARG A 172 1.30 -9.85 -23.78
N PHE A 173 0.33 -9.04 -23.35
CA PHE A 173 0.37 -7.58 -23.47
C PHE A 173 1.61 -6.97 -22.81
N PHE A 174 2.00 -7.44 -21.62
CA PHE A 174 3.19 -6.96 -20.92
C PHE A 174 4.49 -7.34 -21.65
N ALA A 175 4.55 -8.53 -22.28
CA ALA A 175 5.66 -8.92 -23.15
C ALA A 175 5.72 -8.06 -24.43
N GLU A 176 4.58 -7.75 -25.06
CA GLU A 176 4.49 -6.84 -26.21
C GLU A 176 4.93 -5.41 -25.86
N LEU A 177 4.55 -4.91 -24.68
CA LEU A 177 4.99 -3.62 -24.15
C LEU A 177 6.52 -3.56 -23.94
N LEU A 178 7.10 -4.61 -23.35
CA LEU A 178 8.56 -4.71 -23.20
C LEU A 178 9.25 -4.69 -24.57
N ASN A 179 8.78 -5.49 -25.52
CA ASN A 179 9.33 -5.56 -26.88
C ASN A 179 9.19 -4.22 -27.63
N ALA A 180 8.07 -3.49 -27.48
CA ALA A 180 7.86 -2.14 -28.02
C ALA A 180 8.84 -1.09 -27.45
N LEU A 181 9.35 -1.32 -26.24
CA LEU A 181 10.39 -0.51 -25.59
C LEU A 181 11.82 -1.00 -25.91
N GLY A 182 11.97 -2.05 -26.72
CA GLY A 182 13.26 -2.68 -27.03
C GLY A 182 13.87 -3.44 -25.84
N LEU A 183 13.03 -3.93 -24.93
CA LEU A 183 13.40 -4.84 -23.85
C LEU A 183 12.92 -6.24 -24.20
N SER A 184 13.81 -7.22 -24.26
CA SER A 184 13.42 -8.62 -24.51
C SER A 184 12.60 -9.16 -23.35
N SER A 185 11.36 -9.62 -23.61
CA SER A 185 10.49 -10.27 -22.63
C SER A 185 11.18 -11.43 -21.90
N ASP A 186 11.97 -12.20 -22.64
CA ASP A 186 12.59 -13.45 -22.20
C ASP A 186 14.04 -13.22 -21.67
N GLY A 187 14.45 -11.95 -21.60
CA GLY A 187 15.82 -11.54 -21.30
C GLY A 187 16.02 -10.96 -19.89
N PRO A 188 17.26 -10.56 -19.55
CA PRO A 188 17.59 -9.96 -18.26
C PRO A 188 17.04 -8.52 -18.15
N LEU A 189 15.77 -8.37 -17.78
CA LEU A 189 15.11 -7.07 -17.62
C LEU A 189 15.78 -6.15 -16.57
N PRO A 190 15.69 -4.81 -16.71
CA PRO A 190 16.09 -3.86 -15.67
C PRO A 190 15.33 -4.08 -14.36
N ALA A 191 15.91 -3.64 -13.24
CA ALA A 191 15.34 -3.89 -11.90
C ALA A 191 13.90 -3.38 -11.72
N TRP A 192 13.58 -2.20 -12.27
CA TRP A 192 12.24 -1.60 -12.17
C TRP A 192 11.22 -2.16 -13.16
N TRP A 193 11.63 -3.04 -14.08
CA TRP A 193 10.73 -3.80 -14.98
C TRP A 193 10.44 -5.22 -14.46
N LYS A 194 11.04 -5.63 -13.33
CA LYS A 194 10.92 -6.98 -12.78
C LYS A 194 9.79 -7.11 -11.75
N GLY A 195 9.11 -8.25 -11.80
CA GLY A 195 8.13 -8.68 -10.79
C GLY A 195 6.82 -7.91 -10.79
N TRP A 196 6.02 -8.15 -9.75
CA TRP A 196 4.67 -7.60 -9.61
C TRP A 196 4.58 -6.06 -9.63
N PRO A 197 5.49 -5.28 -8.99
CA PRO A 197 5.38 -3.81 -8.97
C PRO A 197 5.42 -3.17 -10.36
N ALA A 198 6.19 -3.72 -11.30
CA ALA A 198 6.23 -3.21 -12.67
C ALA A 198 4.93 -3.45 -13.42
N ARG A 199 4.33 -4.64 -13.23
CA ARG A 199 3.05 -5.05 -13.81
C ARG A 199 1.89 -4.23 -13.26
N GLU A 200 1.85 -4.05 -11.95
CA GLU A 200 0.88 -3.21 -11.23
C GLU A 200 0.92 -1.75 -11.71
N HIS A 201 2.12 -1.19 -11.93
CA HIS A 201 2.27 0.17 -12.47
C HIS A 201 1.68 0.30 -13.88
N VAL A 202 1.81 -0.74 -14.72
CA VAL A 202 1.20 -0.76 -16.07
C VAL A 202 -0.33 -0.94 -16.01
N ARG A 203 -0.86 -1.74 -15.07
CA ARG A 203 -2.32 -1.87 -14.85
C ARG A 203 -2.96 -0.51 -14.56
N ARG A 204 -2.33 0.31 -13.72
CA ARG A 204 -2.78 1.68 -13.39
C ARG A 204 -2.88 2.62 -14.59
N TRP A 205 -2.14 2.41 -15.68
CA TRP A 205 -2.37 3.20 -16.90
C TRP A 205 -3.70 2.86 -17.60
N ARG A 206 -4.21 1.64 -17.42
CA ARG A 206 -5.56 1.25 -17.84
C ARG A 206 -6.59 1.79 -16.86
N ASP A 207 -6.36 1.57 -15.56
CA ASP A 207 -7.36 1.79 -14.51
C ASP A 207 -7.49 3.27 -14.12
N ASP A 208 -6.38 3.98 -13.88
CA ASP A 208 -6.37 5.40 -13.46
C ASP A 208 -6.47 6.38 -14.64
N LEU A 209 -5.89 6.03 -15.80
CA LEU A 209 -5.83 6.91 -16.99
C LEU A 209 -6.78 6.51 -18.12
N GLY A 210 -7.51 5.40 -18.00
CA GLY A 210 -8.49 4.93 -18.99
C GLY A 210 -7.89 4.50 -20.33
N LEU A 211 -6.60 4.12 -20.38
CA LEU A 211 -5.95 3.73 -21.63
C LEU A 211 -6.23 2.28 -22.00
N THR A 212 -6.57 2.04 -23.27
CA THR A 212 -6.53 0.69 -23.86
C THR A 212 -5.08 0.23 -24.05
N GLU A 213 -4.91 -1.09 -24.20
CA GLU A 213 -3.61 -1.70 -24.45
C GLU A 213 -2.94 -1.14 -25.73
N ASP A 214 -3.70 -0.99 -26.82
CA ASP A 214 -3.22 -0.35 -28.06
C ASP A 214 -2.65 1.06 -27.82
N ASN A 215 -3.34 1.90 -27.03
CA ASN A 215 -2.90 3.25 -26.75
C ASN A 215 -1.60 3.28 -25.92
N ILE A 216 -1.39 2.28 -25.05
CA ILE A 216 -0.17 2.09 -24.27
C ILE A 216 0.97 1.61 -25.21
N LEU A 217 0.71 0.64 -26.09
CA LEU A 217 1.69 0.11 -27.05
C LEU A 217 2.11 1.17 -28.09
N GLU A 218 1.18 1.95 -28.63
CA GLU A 218 1.48 3.08 -29.54
C GLU A 218 2.34 4.13 -28.83
N THR A 219 1.99 4.49 -27.59
CA THR A 219 2.70 5.52 -26.82
C THR A 219 4.09 5.04 -26.38
N ALA A 220 4.25 3.77 -26.02
CA ALA A 220 5.54 3.14 -25.76
C ALA A 220 6.42 3.17 -27.03
N THR A 221 5.89 2.71 -28.16
CA THR A 221 6.57 2.71 -29.47
C THR A 221 6.98 4.12 -29.90
N ALA A 222 6.09 5.12 -29.74
CA ALA A 222 6.38 6.51 -30.04
C ALA A 222 7.49 7.07 -29.14
N THR A 223 7.42 6.83 -27.83
CA THR A 223 8.45 7.26 -26.88
C THR A 223 9.80 6.60 -27.22
N ARG A 224 9.80 5.34 -27.67
CA ARG A 224 11.02 4.60 -28.07
C ARG A 224 11.67 5.11 -29.36
N ARG A 225 10.91 5.84 -30.20
CA ARG A 225 11.42 6.58 -31.38
C ARG A 225 12.00 7.94 -31.00
N GLU A 226 11.38 8.63 -30.03
CA GLU A 226 11.89 9.91 -29.49
C GLU A 226 13.14 9.72 -28.61
N HIS A 227 13.23 8.61 -27.89
CA HIS A 227 14.31 8.29 -26.96
C HIS A 227 14.99 6.96 -27.33
N PRO A 228 16.25 6.98 -27.84
CA PRO A 228 16.91 5.78 -28.36
C PRO A 228 17.43 4.80 -27.28
N ALA A 229 17.43 5.20 -26.00
CA ALA A 229 17.70 4.32 -24.87
C ALA A 229 16.38 3.75 -24.28
N PRO A 230 16.34 2.50 -23.80
CA PRO A 230 15.17 1.96 -23.12
C PRO A 230 14.93 2.69 -21.77
N PRO A 231 13.66 2.82 -21.32
CA PRO A 231 13.35 3.43 -20.03
C PRO A 231 13.76 2.52 -18.86
N ASP A 232 14.31 3.11 -17.78
CA ASP A 232 14.78 2.36 -16.59
C ASP A 232 13.67 1.52 -15.91
N GLY A 233 12.43 1.99 -15.99
CA GLY A 233 11.22 1.40 -15.40
C GLY A 233 9.93 2.02 -15.96
N PRO A 234 8.74 1.44 -15.68
CA PRO A 234 7.46 1.94 -16.17
C PRO A 234 7.26 3.44 -15.92
N LYS A 235 7.56 3.91 -14.70
CA LYS A 235 7.42 5.30 -14.24
C LYS A 235 8.02 6.37 -15.18
N ALA A 236 9.05 6.04 -15.97
CA ALA A 236 9.61 6.97 -16.96
C ALA A 236 8.61 7.34 -18.07
N LEU A 237 7.63 6.47 -18.34
CA LEU A 237 6.59 6.63 -19.35
C LEU A 237 5.34 7.37 -18.83
N ASP A 238 5.18 7.60 -17.53
CA ASP A 238 3.96 8.21 -16.94
C ASP A 238 3.57 9.50 -17.67
N ARG A 239 4.51 10.43 -17.85
CA ARG A 239 4.26 11.68 -18.58
C ARG A 239 3.95 11.49 -20.06
N ALA A 240 4.27 10.36 -20.67
CA ALA A 240 3.85 10.02 -22.04
C ALA A 240 2.42 9.45 -22.03
N MET A 241 2.09 8.59 -21.07
CA MET A 241 0.76 8.01 -20.88
C MET A 241 -0.28 9.06 -20.47
N GLU A 242 0.04 9.99 -19.56
CA GLU A 242 -0.77 11.20 -19.27
C GLU A 242 -1.11 11.98 -20.56
N ARG A 243 -0.11 12.19 -21.43
CA ARG A 243 -0.27 12.86 -22.74
C ARG A 243 -1.00 11.99 -23.76
N ALA A 244 -1.05 10.67 -23.60
CA ALA A 244 -1.90 9.79 -24.40
C ALA A 244 -3.36 9.90 -23.95
N ALA A 245 -3.63 9.77 -22.66
CA ALA A 245 -4.97 9.87 -22.09
C ALA A 245 -5.61 11.24 -22.40
N GLN A 246 -4.84 12.32 -22.29
CA GLN A 246 -5.29 13.66 -22.70
C GLN A 246 -5.63 13.75 -24.20
N ARG A 247 -4.90 13.06 -25.09
CA ARG A 247 -5.19 13.03 -26.54
C ARG A 247 -6.46 12.21 -26.82
N VAL A 248 -6.59 11.03 -26.20
CA VAL A 248 -7.77 10.16 -26.31
C VAL A 248 -9.02 10.92 -25.84
N ALA A 249 -8.99 11.50 -24.64
CA ALA A 249 -10.10 12.28 -24.09
C ALA A 249 -10.48 13.48 -24.97
N GLN A 250 -9.51 14.18 -25.58
CA GLN A 250 -9.79 15.27 -26.54
C GLN A 250 -10.48 14.78 -27.82
N ALA A 251 -10.07 13.62 -28.34
CA ALA A 251 -10.70 12.99 -29.51
C ALA A 251 -12.13 12.52 -29.20
N THR A 252 -12.34 11.81 -28.09
CA THR A 252 -13.66 11.33 -27.65
C THR A 252 -14.62 12.49 -27.35
N ALA A 253 -14.12 13.61 -26.83
CA ALA A 253 -14.93 14.81 -26.59
C ALA A 253 -15.34 15.57 -27.87
N GLY A 254 -14.97 15.08 -29.07
CA GLY A 254 -15.31 15.70 -30.36
C GLY A 254 -14.74 17.11 -30.55
N ARG A 255 -13.82 17.55 -29.68
CA ARG A 255 -13.34 18.93 -29.64
C ARG A 255 -12.20 19.09 -30.64
N PRO A 256 -12.34 19.90 -31.70
CA PRO A 256 -11.22 20.15 -32.60
C PRO A 256 -10.05 20.73 -31.79
N PRO A 257 -8.80 20.37 -32.11
CA PRO A 257 -7.65 20.69 -31.27
C PRO A 257 -7.55 22.20 -31.09
N ALA A 258 -7.90 22.65 -29.88
CA ALA A 258 -7.72 24.04 -29.50
C ALA A 258 -6.23 24.34 -29.59
N ARG A 259 -5.83 25.12 -30.60
CA ARG A 259 -4.50 25.70 -30.68
C ARG A 259 -4.36 26.75 -29.58
N SER A 260 -4.28 26.30 -28.32
CA SER A 260 -3.49 26.98 -27.31
C SER A 260 -2.16 27.33 -27.99
N PRO A 261 -1.77 28.61 -28.06
CA PRO A 261 -0.63 29.00 -28.88
C PRO A 261 0.58 28.20 -28.39
N ARG A 262 1.18 27.40 -29.29
CA ARG A 262 2.42 26.68 -29.00
C ARG A 262 3.43 27.73 -28.58
N ARG A 263 3.63 27.88 -27.27
CA ARG A 263 4.70 28.71 -26.70
C ARG A 263 5.99 27.94 -26.95
N GLN A 264 6.45 28.01 -28.19
CA GLN A 264 7.74 27.50 -28.61
C GLN A 264 8.76 28.01 -27.58
N PRO A 265 9.60 27.14 -26.99
CA PRO A 265 10.77 27.63 -26.28
C PRO A 265 11.60 28.35 -27.34
N ASN A 266 11.59 29.68 -27.32
CA ASN A 266 12.19 30.50 -28.36
C ASN A 266 13.72 30.40 -28.26
N ARG A 267 14.27 29.35 -28.85
CA ARG A 267 15.69 28.97 -28.77
C ARG A 267 16.53 29.75 -29.78
N ALA A 268 16.16 31.01 -29.98
CA ALA A 268 16.84 32.00 -30.80
C ALA A 268 17.09 33.24 -29.94
N ALA A 269 18.34 33.70 -29.93
CA ALA A 269 18.79 34.93 -29.27
C ALA A 269 18.42 35.10 -27.78
N GLN A 270 19.00 34.27 -26.92
CA GLN A 270 19.43 34.71 -25.58
C GLN A 270 20.96 34.69 -25.50
N GLY A 271 21.58 35.77 -25.99
CA GLY A 271 22.84 36.21 -25.41
C GLY A 271 22.60 36.80 -24.01
N PRO A 272 23.65 37.24 -23.29
CA PRO A 272 23.45 38.12 -22.14
C PRO A 272 22.66 39.35 -22.58
N ALA A 273 21.68 39.78 -21.77
CA ALA A 273 20.86 40.95 -22.07
C ALA A 273 21.75 42.17 -22.34
N SER A 274 21.43 42.97 -23.36
CA SER A 274 22.27 44.10 -23.73
C SER A 274 22.38 45.08 -22.55
N PRO A 275 23.54 45.74 -22.35
CA PRO A 275 23.65 46.83 -21.37
C PRO A 275 22.56 47.89 -21.55
N ASP A 276 22.11 48.09 -22.79
CA ASP A 276 20.99 48.93 -23.21
C ASP A 276 19.63 48.43 -22.69
N ASP A 277 19.34 47.12 -22.81
CA ASP A 277 18.10 46.50 -22.32
C ASP A 277 18.00 46.62 -20.79
N VAL A 278 19.13 46.36 -20.13
CA VAL A 278 19.27 46.45 -18.67
C VAL A 278 19.10 47.90 -18.21
N ALA A 279 19.71 48.87 -18.91
CA ALA A 279 19.52 50.30 -18.64
C ALA A 279 18.05 50.73 -18.84
N ALA A 280 17.39 50.30 -19.92
CA ALA A 280 15.99 50.61 -20.18
C ALA A 280 15.05 50.04 -19.09
N PHE A 281 15.28 48.80 -18.65
CA PHE A 281 14.53 48.17 -17.57
C PHE A 281 14.65 48.95 -16.25
N TYR A 282 15.87 49.27 -15.82
CA TYR A 282 16.07 50.01 -14.58
C TYR A 282 15.63 51.48 -14.67
N ALA A 283 15.71 52.12 -15.83
CA ALA A 283 15.16 53.46 -16.04
C ALA A 283 13.65 53.49 -15.82
N GLY A 284 12.91 52.51 -16.36
CA GLY A 284 11.48 52.34 -16.10
C GLY A 284 11.14 52.13 -14.62
N LEU A 285 12.03 51.48 -13.86
CA LEU A 285 11.85 51.29 -12.41
C LEU A 285 12.15 52.57 -11.61
N VAL A 286 13.21 53.31 -11.96
CA VAL A 286 13.60 54.58 -11.30
C VAL A 286 12.61 55.70 -11.58
N ASN A 287 12.09 55.79 -12.81
CA ASN A 287 11.08 56.78 -13.21
C ASN A 287 9.68 56.46 -12.66
N SER A 288 9.37 55.18 -12.38
CA SER A 288 8.17 54.80 -11.62
C SER A 288 8.33 55.02 -10.11
N ASP A 289 7.23 55.05 -9.36
CA ASP A 289 7.25 55.18 -7.89
C ASP A 289 7.22 53.84 -7.14
N ARG A 290 7.37 52.71 -7.85
CA ARG A 290 7.53 51.38 -7.23
C ARG A 290 8.75 51.32 -6.31
N PHE A 291 8.75 50.39 -5.35
CA PHE A 291 9.88 50.19 -4.45
C PHE A 291 11.16 49.84 -5.22
N LEU A 292 12.28 50.47 -4.84
CA LEU A 292 13.61 50.24 -5.39
C LEU A 292 14.54 49.92 -4.21
N PRO A 293 15.06 48.68 -4.08
CA PRO A 293 15.96 48.33 -3.00
C PRO A 293 17.33 49.02 -3.19
N ALA A 294 17.98 49.40 -2.09
CA ALA A 294 19.34 49.92 -2.12
C ALA A 294 20.31 48.95 -2.83
N ASN A 295 21.33 49.49 -3.50
CA ASN A 295 22.35 48.75 -4.25
C ASN A 295 21.82 47.89 -5.43
N THR A 296 20.56 48.01 -5.83
CA THR A 296 19.96 47.22 -6.94
C THR A 296 20.47 47.63 -8.33
N ILE A 297 21.05 48.82 -8.46
CA ILE A 297 21.54 49.38 -9.74
C ILE A 297 23.07 49.49 -9.66
N SER A 298 23.77 48.87 -10.62
CA SER A 298 25.23 48.97 -10.72
C SER A 298 25.68 50.32 -11.27
N ASN A 299 26.91 50.74 -10.98
CA ASN A 299 27.49 51.97 -11.54
C ASN A 299 27.50 51.95 -13.08
N ALA A 300 27.87 50.82 -13.71
CA ALA A 300 27.82 50.67 -15.16
C ALA A 300 26.40 50.82 -15.73
N THR A 301 25.39 50.27 -15.05
CA THR A 301 23.97 50.46 -15.43
C THR A 301 23.54 51.92 -15.27
N ARG A 302 23.98 52.59 -14.20
CA ARG A 302 23.68 54.01 -13.92
C ARG A 302 24.28 54.92 -14.98
N GLU A 303 25.54 54.73 -15.34
CA GLU A 303 26.22 55.46 -16.41
C GLU A 303 25.55 55.17 -17.76
N ALA A 304 25.17 53.92 -18.05
CA ALA A 304 24.45 53.55 -19.25
C ALA A 304 23.07 54.23 -19.38
N MET A 305 22.34 54.41 -18.27
CA MET A 305 21.06 55.16 -18.22
C MET A 305 21.28 56.67 -18.42
N LEU A 306 22.28 57.26 -17.77
CA LEU A 306 22.60 58.69 -17.87
C LEU A 306 23.08 59.07 -19.27
N ALA A 307 24.01 58.29 -19.85
CA ALA A 307 24.54 58.51 -21.20
C ALA A 307 23.47 58.39 -22.31
N ARG A 308 22.37 57.68 -22.04
CA ARG A 308 21.21 57.55 -22.94
C ARG A 308 20.05 58.50 -22.61
N GLY A 309 20.22 59.38 -21.61
CA GLY A 309 19.19 60.34 -21.18
C GLY A 309 17.93 59.73 -20.58
N LEU A 310 17.93 58.43 -20.23
CA LEU A 310 16.74 57.69 -19.81
C LEU A 310 16.26 58.07 -18.38
N VAL A 311 17.15 58.66 -17.58
CA VAL A 311 16.91 59.10 -16.21
C VAL A 311 17.76 60.35 -15.95
N THR A 312 17.28 61.30 -15.14
CA THR A 312 18.09 62.45 -14.69
C THR A 312 18.90 62.12 -13.43
N VAL A 313 20.04 62.80 -13.25
CA VAL A 313 20.87 62.71 -12.03
C VAL A 313 20.03 62.99 -10.77
N GLU A 314 19.09 63.93 -10.85
CA GLU A 314 18.26 64.30 -9.71
C GLU A 314 17.18 63.25 -9.39
N ARG A 315 16.59 62.59 -10.40
CA ARG A 315 15.67 61.45 -10.14
C ARG A 315 16.41 60.27 -9.52
N LEU A 316 17.68 60.01 -9.88
CA LEU A 316 18.51 59.00 -9.20
C LEU A 316 18.75 59.35 -7.72
N ARG A 317 19.12 60.60 -7.43
CA ARG A 317 19.32 61.11 -6.06
C ARG A 317 18.06 61.00 -5.20
N MET A 318 16.91 61.48 -5.70
CA MET A 318 15.60 61.37 -5.03
C MET A 318 15.20 59.91 -4.73
N ARG A 319 15.75 58.95 -5.49
CA ARG A 319 15.47 57.51 -5.37
C ARG A 319 16.56 56.74 -4.62
N GLY A 320 17.46 57.45 -3.93
CA GLY A 320 18.52 56.87 -3.08
C GLY A 320 19.70 56.25 -3.84
N VAL A 321 19.75 56.41 -5.17
CA VAL A 321 20.83 55.86 -6.01
C VAL A 321 21.98 56.88 -6.04
N ARG A 322 23.01 56.62 -5.23
CA ARG A 322 24.20 57.48 -5.06
C ARG A 322 25.16 57.39 -6.24
#